data_AF-A0A7J6QM79-F1
#
_entry.id   AF-A0A7J6QM79-F1
#
_cell.length_a   1.000
_cell.length_b   1.000
_cell.length_c   1.000
_cell.angle_alpha   90.00
_cell.angle_beta   90.00
_cell.angle_gamma   90.00
#
_symmetry.space_group_name_H-M   'P 1'
#
loop_
_entity.id
_entity.type
_entity.pdbx_description
1 polymer ?
#
loop_
_entity_poly.entity_id
_entity_poly.type
_entity_poly.pdbx_seq_one_letter_code
_entity_poly.pdbx_strand_id
1 'polypeptide(L)'
;MDGATWRVKNQASANFSAHIGVSGSVFFLSVAHGANIPVVLAIVMLALALWWLAPSGLASDVWQLFVLFMCTIIGAVLEPLPLSAMCLISIGVVSATGVLTTSEMLSGFSSPSVWLIMFASFFASGFVVTGLGKRM
;
A
#
# COMPACT_ATOMS: atom_id res chain seq x y z
N MET A 1 -32.38 13.93 29.97
CA MET A 1 -31.29 13.31 29.18
C MET A 1 -31.66 11.87 28.98
N ASP A 2 -32.07 11.52 27.77
CA ASP A 2 -32.85 10.32 27.50
C ASP A 2 -31.94 9.09 27.26
N GLY A 3 -32.25 7.98 27.92
CA GLY A 3 -31.47 6.74 27.91
C GLY A 3 -31.37 6.08 26.53
N ALA A 4 -32.16 6.53 25.55
CA ALA A 4 -32.06 6.06 24.17
C ALA A 4 -30.77 6.52 23.48
N THR A 5 -30.28 7.72 23.78
CA THR A 5 -29.21 8.38 23.00
C THR A 5 -27.82 7.78 23.23
N TRP A 6 -27.54 7.26 24.43
CA TRP A 6 -26.24 6.61 24.73
C TRP A 6 -26.13 5.23 24.06
N ARG A 7 -27.25 4.51 23.90
CA ARG A 7 -27.27 3.18 23.25
C ARG A 7 -26.87 3.27 21.79
N VAL A 8 -27.36 4.29 21.07
CA VAL A 8 -27.03 4.53 19.65
C VAL A 8 -25.56 4.90 19.48
N LYS A 9 -25.00 5.76 20.33
CA LYS A 9 -23.57 6.12 20.30
C LYS A 9 -22.66 4.94 20.63
N ASN A 10 -23.05 4.12 21.61
CA ASN A 10 -22.29 2.94 22.02
C ASN A 10 -22.34 1.83 20.95
N GLN A 11 -23.49 1.65 20.30
CA GLN A 11 -23.61 0.77 19.13
C GLN A 11 -22.77 1.27 17.95
N ALA A 12 -22.75 2.57 17.65
CA ALA A 12 -21.92 3.12 16.59
C ALA A 12 -20.41 2.93 16.86
N SER A 13 -19.97 3.15 18.11
CA SER A 13 -18.57 2.92 18.51
C SER A 13 -18.19 1.43 18.48
N ALA A 14 -19.12 0.55 18.86
CA ALA A 14 -18.94 -0.90 18.79
C ALA A 14 -18.89 -1.42 17.34
N ASN A 15 -19.74 -0.90 16.44
CA ASN A 15 -19.71 -1.24 15.02
C ASN A 15 -18.46 -0.69 14.31
N PHE A 16 -18.00 0.51 14.66
CA PHE A 16 -16.75 1.06 14.15
C PHE A 16 -15.54 0.25 14.61
N SER A 17 -15.47 -0.08 15.92
CA SER A 17 -14.45 -0.95 16.50
C SER A 17 -14.45 -2.34 15.88
N ALA A 18 -15.64 -2.88 15.55
CA ALA A 18 -15.76 -4.12 14.80
C ALA A 18 -15.25 -3.96 13.37
N HIS A 19 -15.52 -2.86 12.66
CA HIS A 19 -14.98 -2.65 11.31
C HIS A 19 -13.45 -2.46 11.28
N ILE A 20 -12.83 -1.80 12.26
CA ILE A 20 -11.36 -1.66 12.32
C ILE A 20 -10.66 -2.91 12.87
N GLY A 21 -11.28 -3.63 13.81
CA GLY A 21 -10.72 -4.83 14.44
C GLY A 21 -10.92 -6.11 13.63
N VAL A 22 -12.07 -6.25 12.95
CA VAL A 22 -12.35 -7.38 12.04
C VAL A 22 -11.64 -7.18 10.70
N SER A 23 -11.44 -5.94 10.24
CA SER A 23 -10.67 -5.69 9.02
C SER A 23 -9.23 -6.17 9.14
N GLY A 24 -8.55 -6.01 10.28
CA GLY A 24 -7.16 -6.46 10.44
C GLY A 24 -6.95 -7.98 10.31
N SER A 25 -7.81 -8.79 10.94
CA SER A 25 -7.72 -10.26 10.88
C SER A 25 -8.27 -10.83 9.57
N VAL A 26 -9.29 -10.19 9.00
CA VAL A 26 -9.87 -10.58 7.70
C VAL A 26 -8.99 -10.13 6.53
N PHE A 27 -8.19 -9.06 6.68
CA PHE A 27 -7.16 -8.63 5.73
C PHE A 27 -6.02 -9.65 5.62
N PHE A 28 -5.53 -10.18 6.75
CA PHE A 28 -4.54 -11.26 6.76
C PHE A 28 -5.08 -12.58 6.18
N LEU A 29 -6.35 -12.93 6.44
CA LEU A 29 -7.00 -14.13 5.88
C LEU A 29 -7.42 -13.99 4.41
N SER A 30 -7.77 -12.77 3.97
CA SER A 30 -8.14 -12.46 2.57
C SER A 30 -6.91 -12.39 1.66
N VAL A 31 -5.78 -11.86 2.15
CA VAL A 31 -4.46 -12.00 1.51
C VAL A 31 -4.12 -13.47 1.25
N ALA A 32 -4.50 -14.37 2.16
CA ALA A 32 -4.20 -15.80 2.04
C ALA A 32 -5.11 -16.56 1.05
N HIS A 33 -6.34 -16.09 0.81
CA HIS A 33 -7.31 -16.78 -0.07
C HIS A 33 -7.42 -16.17 -1.48
N GLY A 34 -6.91 -14.96 -1.70
CA GLY A 34 -6.99 -14.24 -2.98
C GLY A 34 -5.69 -14.15 -3.77
N ALA A 35 -4.63 -14.86 -3.36
CA ALA A 35 -3.35 -14.83 -4.05
C ALA A 35 -3.52 -15.42 -5.46
N ASN A 36 -3.73 -14.55 -6.45
CA ASN A 36 -3.64 -14.88 -7.86
C ASN A 36 -2.18 -15.22 -8.16
N ILE A 37 -1.80 -16.47 -7.86
CA ILE A 37 -0.52 -17.09 -8.21
C ILE A 37 -0.12 -16.78 -9.67
N PRO A 38 -1.04 -16.77 -10.67
CA PRO A 38 -0.65 -16.37 -12.03
C PRO A 38 -0.15 -14.92 -12.16
N VAL A 39 -0.60 -13.98 -11.32
CA VAL A 39 -0.21 -12.56 -11.39
C VAL A 39 1.18 -12.34 -10.81
N VAL A 40 1.48 -12.95 -9.66
CA VAL A 40 2.83 -12.94 -9.09
C VAL A 40 3.82 -13.59 -10.06
N LEU A 41 3.40 -14.68 -10.69
CA LEU A 41 4.19 -15.40 -11.67
C LEU A 41 4.40 -14.58 -12.96
N ALA A 42 3.40 -13.80 -13.41
CA ALA A 42 3.54 -12.88 -14.54
C ALA A 42 4.52 -11.73 -14.26
N ILE A 43 4.51 -11.17 -13.04
CA ILE A 43 5.44 -10.14 -12.57
C ILE A 43 6.88 -10.69 -12.55
N VAL A 44 7.07 -11.87 -11.98
CA VAL A 44 8.38 -12.54 -11.93
C VAL A 44 8.86 -12.94 -13.32
N MET A 45 7.97 -13.45 -14.18
CA MET A 45 8.28 -13.77 -15.58
C MET A 45 8.66 -12.53 -16.39
N LEU A 46 8.00 -11.40 -16.18
CA LEU A 46 8.33 -10.13 -16.82
C LEU A 46 9.70 -9.62 -16.36
N ALA A 47 9.98 -9.69 -15.05
CA ALA A 47 11.28 -9.34 -14.50
C ALA A 47 12.41 -10.23 -15.07
N LEU A 48 12.19 -11.54 -15.17
CA LEU A 48 13.15 -12.49 -15.77
C LEU A 48 13.32 -12.28 -17.28
N ALA A 49 12.22 -12.04 -18.00
CA ALA A 49 12.23 -11.85 -19.45
C ALA A 49 13.01 -10.58 -19.85
N LEU A 50 12.88 -9.50 -19.08
CA LEU A 50 13.60 -8.26 -19.37
C LEU A 50 15.04 -8.23 -18.81
N TRP A 51 15.40 -9.11 -17.87
CA TRP A 51 16.78 -9.29 -17.41
C TRP A 51 17.70 -9.84 -18.50
N TRP A 52 17.17 -10.70 -19.38
CA TRP A 52 17.94 -11.30 -20.47
C TRP A 52 18.03 -10.41 -21.72
N LEU A 53 17.21 -9.36 -21.79
CA LEU A 53 17.08 -8.50 -22.96
C LEU A 53 17.72 -7.13 -22.73
N ALA A 54 18.93 -7.07 -22.16
CA ALA A 54 19.66 -5.82 -22.00
C ALA A 54 20.30 -5.41 -23.35
N PRO A 55 19.83 -4.33 -24.00
CA PRO A 55 20.47 -3.82 -25.21
C PRO A 55 21.82 -3.19 -24.87
N SER A 56 22.83 -3.46 -25.70
CA SER A 56 24.25 -3.13 -25.51
C SER A 56 24.61 -1.64 -25.62
N GLY A 57 23.70 -0.73 -25.28
CA GLY A 57 23.88 0.73 -25.42
C GLY A 57 23.26 1.58 -24.32
N LEU A 58 22.64 0.99 -23.29
CA LEU A 58 22.13 1.69 -22.11
C LEU A 58 22.85 1.21 -20.84
N ALA A 59 23.00 2.12 -19.85
CA ALA A 59 23.43 1.74 -18.52
C ALA A 59 22.46 0.71 -17.92
N SER A 60 23.01 -0.40 -17.42
CA SER A 60 22.23 -1.55 -16.90
C SER A 60 21.24 -1.12 -15.81
N ASP A 61 21.64 -0.17 -14.96
CA ASP A 61 20.83 0.31 -13.84
C ASP A 61 19.55 1.03 -14.30
N VAL A 62 19.65 1.83 -15.36
CA VAL A 62 18.50 2.58 -15.92
C VAL A 62 17.51 1.64 -16.60
N TRP A 63 18.00 0.61 -17.29
CA TRP A 63 17.14 -0.39 -17.91
C TRP A 63 16.35 -1.15 -16.85
N GLN A 64 17.01 -1.62 -15.80
CA GLN A 64 16.38 -2.36 -14.70
C GLN A 64 15.33 -1.53 -13.95
N LEU A 65 15.58 -0.23 -13.74
CA LEU A 65 14.60 0.71 -13.19
C LEU A 65 13.34 0.83 -14.07
N PHE A 66 13.51 0.89 -15.39
CA PHE A 66 12.40 0.95 -16.34
C PHE A 66 11.54 -0.33 -16.30
N VAL A 67 12.19 -1.51 -16.25
CA VAL A 67 11.49 -2.80 -16.08
C VAL A 67 10.67 -2.81 -14.80
N LEU A 68 11.27 -2.36 -13.69
CA LEU A 68 10.66 -2.42 -12.37
C LEU A 68 9.47 -1.47 -12.25
N PHE A 69 9.54 -0.31 -12.91
CA PHE A 69 8.42 0.63 -13.02
C PHE A 69 7.24 0.03 -13.79
N MET A 70 7.48 -0.59 -14.95
CA MET A 70 6.44 -1.27 -15.74
C MET A 70 5.82 -2.45 -14.97
N CYS A 71 6.67 -3.22 -14.30
CA CYS A 71 6.26 -4.31 -13.42
C CYS A 71 5.31 -3.81 -12.31
N THR A 72 5.64 -2.67 -11.71
CA THR A 72 4.82 -2.04 -10.66
C THR A 72 3.48 -1.54 -11.19
N ILE A 73 3.43 -0.93 -12.39
CA ILE A 73 2.17 -0.49 -12.99
C ILE A 73 1.24 -1.69 -13.24
N ILE A 74 1.74 -2.75 -13.84
CA ILE A 74 0.95 -3.96 -14.12
C ILE A 74 0.50 -4.61 -12.80
N GLY A 75 1.38 -4.67 -11.80
CA GLY A 75 1.05 -5.19 -10.47
C GLY A 75 0.01 -4.35 -9.73
N ALA A 76 0.02 -3.02 -9.90
CA ALA A 76 -0.94 -2.11 -9.29
C ALA A 76 -2.32 -2.18 -9.98
N VAL A 77 -2.36 -2.28 -11.31
CA VAL A 77 -3.62 -2.36 -12.09
C VAL A 77 -4.37 -3.67 -11.84
N LEU A 78 -3.65 -4.77 -11.58
CA LEU A 78 -4.27 -6.08 -11.36
C LEU A 78 -4.88 -6.24 -9.95
N GLU A 79 -4.71 -5.23 -9.07
CA GLU A 79 -5.16 -5.20 -7.66
C GLU A 79 -5.21 -6.57 -6.97
N PRO A 80 -4.14 -7.40 -7.02
CA PRO A 80 -4.21 -8.75 -6.49
C PRO A 80 -4.19 -8.76 -4.95
N LEU A 81 -3.74 -7.66 -4.33
CA LEU A 81 -3.38 -7.51 -2.93
C LEU A 81 -3.65 -6.06 -2.50
N PRO A 82 -3.84 -5.79 -1.21
CA PRO A 82 -4.02 -4.45 -0.70
C PRO A 82 -2.81 -3.56 -1.02
N LEU A 83 -3.08 -2.30 -1.37
CA LEU A 83 -2.09 -1.36 -1.90
C LEU A 83 -0.83 -1.25 -1.00
N SER A 84 -1.00 -1.24 0.33
CA SER A 84 0.11 -1.19 1.28
C SER A 84 1.01 -2.43 1.24
N ALA A 85 0.43 -3.62 1.12
CA ALA A 85 1.20 -4.86 1.00
C ALA A 85 1.98 -4.90 -0.32
N MET A 86 1.37 -4.42 -1.41
CA MET A 86 2.05 -4.29 -2.69
C MET A 86 3.26 -3.35 -2.63
N CYS A 87 3.15 -2.21 -1.94
CA CYS A 87 4.29 -1.31 -1.73
C CYS A 87 5.43 -1.98 -0.96
N LEU A 88 5.13 -2.76 0.09
CA LEU A 88 6.14 -3.47 0.88
C LEU A 88 6.85 -4.56 0.05
N ILE A 89 6.09 -5.33 -0.73
CA ILE A 89 6.64 -6.34 -1.64
C ILE A 89 7.54 -5.68 -2.68
N SER A 90 7.11 -4.57 -3.27
CA SER A 90 7.90 -3.81 -4.25
C SER A 90 9.24 -3.37 -3.67
N ILE A 91 9.27 -2.86 -2.43
CA ILE A 91 10.53 -2.48 -1.77
C ILE A 91 11.43 -3.71 -1.54
N GLY A 92 10.84 -4.85 -1.16
CA GLY A 92 11.57 -6.11 -1.03
C GLY A 92 12.19 -6.56 -2.36
N VAL A 93 11.46 -6.44 -3.47
CA VAL A 93 11.95 -6.78 -4.81
C VAL A 93 13.06 -5.83 -5.25
N VAL A 94 12.93 -4.52 -5.02
CA VAL A 94 13.98 -3.53 -5.31
C VAL A 94 15.26 -3.83 -4.52
N SER A 95 15.11 -4.13 -3.23
CA SER A 95 16.23 -4.51 -2.34
C SER A 95 16.92 -5.79 -2.80
N ALA A 96 16.17 -6.81 -3.24
CA ALA A 96 16.71 -8.06 -3.75
C ALA A 96 17.41 -7.90 -5.12
N THR A 97 16.93 -6.97 -5.96
CA THR A 97 17.47 -6.73 -7.31
C THR A 97 18.72 -5.84 -7.27
N GLY A 98 18.95 -5.09 -6.18
CA GLY A 98 20.18 -4.30 -5.97
C GLY A 98 20.34 -3.11 -6.92
N VAL A 99 19.27 -2.70 -7.60
CA VAL A 99 19.28 -1.65 -8.65
C VAL A 99 19.54 -0.25 -8.08
N LEU A 100 19.26 -0.05 -6.79
CA LEU A 100 19.48 1.21 -6.08
C LEU A 100 20.11 0.94 -4.71
N THR A 101 20.85 1.93 -4.21
CA THR A 101 21.35 1.89 -2.85
C THR A 101 20.21 1.96 -1.83
N THR A 102 20.42 1.37 -0.64
CA THR A 102 19.46 1.40 0.48
C THR A 102 19.05 2.84 0.85
N SER A 103 19.95 3.81 0.67
CA SER A 103 19.68 5.24 0.88
C SER A 103 18.72 5.84 -0.16
N GLU A 104 18.87 5.46 -1.43
CA GLU A 104 18.04 6.01 -2.51
C GLU A 104 16.61 5.49 -2.44
N MET A 105 16.44 4.19 -2.17
CA MET A 105 15.10 3.60 -2.03
C MET A 105 14.31 4.18 -0.84
N LEU A 106 14.99 4.55 0.26
CA LEU A 106 14.35 5.16 1.43
C LEU A 106 14.16 6.67 1.32
N SER A 107 14.80 7.34 0.34
CA SER A 107 14.74 8.81 0.20
C SER A 107 13.30 9.33 0.04
N GLY A 108 12.43 8.57 -0.61
CA GLY A 108 11.00 8.91 -0.78
C GLY A 108 10.23 9.02 0.54
N PHE A 109 10.60 8.24 1.56
CA PHE A 109 9.98 8.31 2.90
C PHE A 109 10.39 9.55 3.69
N SER A 110 11.52 10.18 3.33
CA SER A 110 12.00 11.42 3.93
C SER A 110 11.48 12.67 3.19
N SER A 111 10.63 12.49 2.17
CA SER A 111 10.09 13.62 1.42
C SER A 111 9.04 14.38 2.25
N PRO A 112 9.20 15.71 2.44
CA PRO A 112 8.26 16.51 3.22
C PRO A 112 6.84 16.43 2.67
N SER A 113 6.67 16.25 1.35
CA SER A 113 5.35 16.09 0.72
C SER A 113 4.56 14.89 1.27
N VAL A 114 5.21 13.76 1.49
CA VAL A 114 4.57 12.54 2.03
C VAL A 114 4.13 12.76 3.47
N TRP A 115 5.01 13.40 4.27
CA TRP A 115 4.70 13.76 5.65
C TRP A 115 3.53 14.74 5.76
N LEU A 116 3.41 15.71 4.85
CA LEU A 116 2.27 16.64 4.83
C LEU A 116 0.94 15.91 4.61
N ILE A 117 0.93 14.91 3.73
CA ILE A 117 -0.26 14.08 3.47
C ILE A 117 -0.63 13.25 4.71
N MET A 118 0.36 12.70 5.41
CA MET A 118 0.15 11.98 6.68
C MET A 118 -0.43 12.89 7.78
N PHE A 119 0.13 14.07 7.98
CA PHE A 119 -0.37 15.03 8.97
C PHE A 119 -1.78 15.53 8.65
N ALA A 120 -2.08 15.81 7.38
CA ALA A 120 -3.41 16.21 6.96
C ALA A 120 -4.45 15.11 7.24
N SER A 121 -4.08 13.84 7.00
CA SER A 121 -4.93 12.67 7.29
C SER A 121 -5.17 12.50 8.79
N PHE A 122 -4.16 12.77 9.61
CA PHE A 122 -4.28 12.74 11.08
C PHE A 122 -5.19 13.85 11.59
N PHE A 123 -5.08 15.05 11.04
CA PHE A 123 -5.96 16.17 11.37
C PHE A 123 -7.42 15.90 10.98
N ALA A 124 -7.64 15.37 9.77
CA ALA A 124 -8.97 14.94 9.32
C ALA A 124 -9.57 13.87 10.26
N SER A 125 -8.76 12.88 10.67
CA SER A 125 -9.19 11.83 11.61
C SER A 125 -9.52 12.42 13.00
N GLY A 126 -8.74 13.38 13.48
CA GLY A 126 -8.98 14.07 14.76
C GLY A 126 -10.28 14.90 14.77
N PHE A 127 -10.63 15.53 13.66
CA PHE A 127 -11.91 16.22 13.53
C PHE A 127 -13.12 15.29 13.48
N VAL A 128 -12.98 14.14 12.85
CA VAL A 128 -14.03 13.11 12.84
C VAL A 128 -14.31 12.60 14.26
N VAL A 129 -13.26 12.38 15.08
CA VAL A 129 -13.41 11.88 16.46
C VAL A 129 -14.02 12.92 17.40
N THR A 130 -13.72 14.21 17.22
CA THR A 130 -14.28 15.29 18.06
C THR A 130 -15.74 15.64 17.71
N GLY A 131 -16.27 15.14 16.59
CA GLY A 131 -17.70 15.20 16.27
C GLY A 131 -18.23 16.60 15.95
N LEU A 132 -17.35 17.56 15.66
CA LEU A 132 -17.70 18.95 15.33
C LEU A 132 -18.54 19.07 14.04
N GLY A 133 -18.48 18.10 13.13
CA GLY A 133 -19.29 18.06 11.91
C GLY A 133 -20.75 17.64 12.10
N LYS A 134 -21.13 17.04 13.24
CA LYS A 134 -22.53 16.65 13.54
C LYS A 134 -23.42 17.83 13.97
N ARG A 135 -22.89 19.04 13.93
CA ARG A 135 -23.56 20.29 14.30
C ARG A 135 -23.65 21.27 13.13
N MET A 136 -23.30 20.83 11.92
CA MET A 136 -23.59 21.51 10.66
C MET A 136 -24.49 20.62 9.81
#